data_AF-A0A2G3J4Z0-F1
#
_entry.id   AF-A0A2G3J4Z0-F1
#
_cell.length_a   1.000
_cell.length_b   1.000
_cell.length_c   1.000
_cell.angle_alpha   90.00
_cell.angle_beta   90.00
_cell.angle_gamma   90.00
#
_symmetry.space_group_name_H-M   'P 1'
#
loop_
_entity.id
_entity.type
_entity.pdbx_description
1 polymer ?
#
loop_
_entity_poly.entity_id
_entity_poly.type
_entity_poly.pdbx_seq_one_letter_code
_entity_poly.pdbx_strand_id
1 'polypeptide(L)'
;MCSEPELLASAAKWLEEQSRFCNVMGDSELAMLSSNVGVIYTEKSVVDETVKLDIPSRWIFDYIADHVRNSRITNSAASYALFEVLYGIAADYYLAWYIASPLIDLDINFDLYFNFWKVGGVSALLNGKLLVAAVY
;
A
#
# COMPACT_ATOMS: atom_id res chain seq x y z
N MET A 1 15.94 8.09 -14.13
CA MET A 1 16.01 7.64 -12.72
C MET A 1 15.31 8.69 -11.88
N CYS A 2 14.34 8.28 -11.07
CA CYS A 2 13.78 9.11 -10.02
C CYS A 2 14.89 9.49 -9.02
N SER A 3 14.80 10.66 -8.39
CA SER A 3 15.73 11.04 -7.34
C SER A 3 15.37 10.36 -6.02
N GLU A 4 16.37 10.00 -5.19
CA GLU A 4 16.13 9.45 -3.85
C GLU A 4 15.16 10.32 -3.00
N PRO A 5 15.27 11.67 -2.98
CA PRO A 5 14.30 12.49 -2.26
C PRO A 5 12.85 12.35 -2.75
N GLU A 6 12.64 12.22 -4.05
CA GLU A 6 11.30 12.06 -4.65
C GLU A 6 10.70 10.68 -4.32
N LEU A 7 11.55 9.65 -4.32
CA LEU A 7 11.18 8.30 -3.88
C LEU A 7 10.78 8.27 -2.40
N LEU A 8 11.59 8.84 -1.52
CA LEU A 8 11.29 8.87 -0.08
C LEU A 8 10.04 9.72 0.23
N ALA A 9 9.86 10.83 -0.48
CA ALA A 9 8.69 11.68 -0.31
C ALA A 9 7.39 11.01 -0.76
N SER A 10 7.42 10.26 -1.87
CA SER A 10 6.24 9.49 -2.33
C SER A 10 5.92 8.32 -1.41
N ALA A 11 6.94 7.60 -0.91
CA ALA A 11 6.76 6.57 0.11
C ALA A 11 6.13 7.11 1.40
N ALA A 12 6.60 8.27 1.88
CA ALA A 12 6.08 8.92 3.08
C ALA A 12 4.59 9.27 2.95
N LYS A 13 4.17 9.80 1.79
CA LYS A 13 2.75 10.11 1.53
C LYS A 13 1.88 8.87 1.52
N TRP A 14 2.36 7.78 0.95
CA TRP A 14 1.63 6.51 0.97
C TRP A 14 1.52 5.94 2.40
N LEU A 15 2.56 6.10 3.22
CA LEU A 15 2.52 5.70 4.63
C LEU A 15 1.55 6.55 5.45
N GLU A 16 1.53 7.86 5.22
CA GLU A 16 0.60 8.78 5.87
C GLU A 16 -0.86 8.41 5.56
N GLU A 17 -1.14 8.05 4.31
CA GLU A 17 -2.48 7.61 3.90
C GLU A 17 -2.90 6.30 4.55
N GLN A 18 -2.00 5.32 4.67
CA GLN A 18 -2.26 4.09 5.43
C GLN A 18 -2.58 4.39 6.90
N SER A 19 -1.81 5.28 7.54
CA SER A 19 -2.03 5.69 8.93
C SER A 19 -3.39 6.39 9.10
N ARG A 20 -3.70 7.34 8.20
CA ARG A 20 -4.99 8.03 8.16
C ARG A 20 -6.13 7.03 8.00
N PHE A 21 -6.01 6.11 7.05
CA PHE A 21 -7.02 5.11 6.75
C PHE A 21 -7.32 4.23 7.97
N CYS A 22 -6.28 3.62 8.58
CA CYS A 22 -6.44 2.81 9.79
C CYS A 22 -7.12 3.59 10.92
N ASN A 23 -6.74 4.86 11.12
CA ASN A 23 -7.33 5.70 12.14
C ASN A 23 -8.82 6.02 11.87
N VAL A 24 -9.18 6.35 10.62
CA VAL A 24 -10.57 6.65 10.22
C VAL A 24 -11.46 5.41 10.34
N MET A 25 -10.95 4.24 9.99
CA MET A 25 -11.68 2.97 10.08
C MET A 25 -11.73 2.38 11.50
N GLY A 26 -11.13 3.06 12.47
CA GLY A 26 -11.26 2.74 13.90
C GLY A 26 -10.19 1.80 14.46
N ASP A 27 -9.13 1.50 13.69
CA ASP A 27 -7.99 0.71 14.17
C ASP A 27 -6.81 1.61 14.54
N SER A 28 -6.86 2.13 15.77
CA SER A 28 -5.81 3.00 16.30
C SER A 28 -4.47 2.28 16.50
N GLU A 29 -4.48 0.96 16.71
CA GLU A 29 -3.26 0.18 16.89
C GLU A 29 -2.47 0.12 15.58
N LEU A 30 -3.14 -0.26 14.49
CA LEU A 30 -2.54 -0.25 13.16
C LEU A 30 -2.15 1.16 12.68
N ALA A 31 -2.95 2.18 13.02
CA ALA A 31 -2.61 3.56 12.72
C ALA A 31 -1.29 4.00 13.39
N MET A 32 -1.06 3.59 14.64
CA MET A 32 0.18 3.91 15.36
C MET A 32 1.42 3.29 14.72
N LEU A 33 1.31 2.09 14.15
CA LEU A 33 2.44 1.40 13.51
C LEU A 33 3.02 2.16 12.32
N SER A 34 2.21 2.99 11.67
CA SER A 34 2.59 3.82 10.52
C SER A 34 2.76 5.31 10.88
N SER A 35 2.43 5.71 12.11
CA SER A 35 2.53 7.10 12.58
C SER A 35 3.96 7.47 12.99
N ASN A 36 4.44 8.65 12.57
CA ASN A 36 5.77 9.20 12.95
C ASN A 36 6.95 8.25 12.71
N VAL A 37 6.87 7.45 11.65
CA VAL A 37 7.88 6.46 11.29
C VAL A 37 8.98 7.09 10.43
N GLY A 38 10.24 6.75 10.73
CA GLY A 38 11.38 7.18 9.91
C GLY A 38 11.40 6.48 8.56
N VAL A 39 11.52 7.23 7.46
CA VAL A 39 11.62 6.69 6.10
C VAL A 39 13.09 6.60 5.70
N ILE A 40 13.57 5.40 5.41
CA ILE A 40 14.99 5.09 5.22
C ILE A 40 15.21 4.47 3.84
N TYR A 41 16.09 5.07 3.04
CA TYR A 41 16.54 4.46 1.79
C TYR A 41 17.47 3.26 2.05
N THR A 42 17.27 2.17 1.32
CA THR A 42 18.05 0.93 1.44
C THR A 42 18.16 0.21 0.10
N GLU A 43 18.94 -0.87 0.06
CA GLU A 43 19.00 -1.79 -1.08
C GLU A 43 17.68 -2.57 -1.23
N LYS A 44 17.28 -2.83 -2.49
CA LYS A 44 16.08 -3.60 -2.82
C LYS A 44 16.08 -5.01 -2.22
N SER A 45 17.23 -5.68 -2.21
CA SER A 45 17.42 -7.00 -1.60
C SER A 45 16.97 -7.04 -0.13
N VAL A 46 17.26 -5.97 0.62
CA VAL A 46 16.85 -5.83 2.02
C VAL A 46 15.34 -5.72 2.13
N VAL A 47 14.70 -4.93 1.26
CA VAL A 47 13.23 -4.83 1.22
C VAL A 47 12.62 -6.18 0.87
N ASP A 48 13.14 -6.86 -0.16
CA ASP A 48 12.66 -8.16 -0.64
C ASP A 48 12.73 -9.26 0.44
N GLU A 49 13.79 -9.28 1.26
CA GLU A 49 13.87 -10.20 2.40
C GLU A 49 12.92 -9.78 3.54
N THR A 50 12.77 -8.48 3.77
CA THR A 50 11.93 -7.96 4.86
C THR A 50 10.45 -8.25 4.62
N VAL A 51 9.94 -8.11 3.39
CA VAL A 51 8.51 -8.36 3.08
C VAL A 51 8.07 -9.81 3.30
N LYS A 52 9.01 -10.75 3.44
CA LYS A 52 8.74 -12.17 3.73
C LYS A 52 8.38 -12.41 5.21
N LEU A 53 8.71 -11.47 6.09
CA LEU A 53 8.49 -11.56 7.52
C LEU A 53 7.03 -11.21 7.89
N ASP A 54 6.66 -11.54 9.13
CA ASP A 54 5.44 -11.03 9.75
C ASP A 54 5.69 -9.62 10.29
N ILE A 55 5.18 -8.62 9.58
CA ILE A 55 5.54 -7.20 9.77
C ILE A 55 4.31 -6.30 9.66
N PRO A 56 4.35 -5.08 10.23
CA PRO A 56 3.26 -4.11 10.14
C PRO A 56 2.70 -3.88 8.74
N SER A 57 3.54 -3.86 7.69
CA SER A 57 3.04 -3.74 6.30
C SER A 57 2.03 -4.83 5.93
N ARG A 58 2.17 -6.06 6.44
CA ARG A 58 1.21 -7.14 6.15
C ARG A 58 -0.10 -6.94 6.88
N TRP A 59 -0.05 -6.56 8.14
CA TRP A 59 -1.25 -6.35 8.95
C TRP A 59 -2.09 -5.18 8.41
N ILE A 60 -1.43 -4.07 8.06
CA ILE A 60 -2.08 -2.93 7.41
C ILE A 60 -2.64 -3.33 6.04
N PHE A 61 -1.88 -4.09 5.25
CA PHE A 61 -2.36 -4.60 3.96
C PHE A 61 -3.62 -5.46 4.10
N ASP A 62 -3.63 -6.43 5.01
CA ASP A 62 -4.77 -7.32 5.24
C ASP A 62 -6.00 -6.51 5.69
N TYR A 63 -5.78 -5.53 6.58
CA TYR A 63 -6.82 -4.62 7.03
C TYR A 63 -7.43 -3.79 5.89
N ILE A 64 -6.60 -3.19 5.02
CA ILE A 64 -7.09 -2.47 3.83
C ILE A 64 -7.81 -3.44 2.88
N ALA A 65 -7.26 -4.64 2.67
CA ALA A 65 -7.84 -5.64 1.77
C ALA A 65 -9.26 -6.04 2.19
N ASP A 66 -9.49 -6.23 3.48
CA ASP A 66 -10.80 -6.57 4.02
C ASP A 66 -11.82 -5.45 3.80
N HIS A 67 -11.42 -4.20 4.06
CA HIS A 67 -12.28 -3.05 3.77
C HIS A 67 -12.56 -2.88 2.29
N VAL A 68 -11.56 -3.02 1.42
CA VAL A 68 -11.74 -2.96 -0.03
C VAL A 68 -12.73 -4.05 -0.51
N ARG A 69 -12.64 -5.28 0.02
CA ARG A 69 -13.58 -6.36 -0.32
C ARG A 69 -15.01 -6.04 0.11
N ASN A 70 -15.17 -5.46 1.30
CA ASN A 70 -16.48 -5.12 1.87
C ASN A 70 -17.11 -3.85 1.26
N SER A 71 -16.30 -2.98 0.68
CA SER A 71 -16.72 -1.70 0.09
C SER A 71 -16.98 -1.76 -1.42
N ARG A 72 -16.95 -2.93 -2.05
CA ARG A 72 -17.26 -3.02 -3.50
C ARG A 72 -18.71 -2.61 -3.74
N ILE A 73 -18.93 -1.70 -4.71
CA ILE A 73 -20.27 -1.22 -5.08
C ILE A 73 -21.18 -2.38 -5.53
N THR A 74 -20.59 -3.40 -6.15
CA THR A 74 -21.31 -4.63 -6.54
C THR A 74 -20.58 -5.88 -6.07
N ASN A 75 -21.34 -6.79 -5.46
CA ASN A 75 -20.84 -8.08 -4.99
C ASN A 75 -21.43 -9.22 -5.82
N SER A 76 -20.97 -9.35 -7.07
CA SER A 76 -21.38 -10.39 -8.02
C SER A 76 -20.17 -11.24 -8.44
N ALA A 77 -20.41 -12.44 -8.97
CA ALA A 77 -19.36 -13.28 -9.52
C ALA A 77 -18.59 -12.58 -10.65
N ALA A 78 -19.25 -11.74 -11.45
CA ALA A 78 -18.62 -10.94 -12.50
C ALA A 78 -17.71 -9.85 -11.93
N SER A 79 -18.16 -9.15 -10.88
CA SER A 79 -17.34 -8.18 -10.15
C SER A 79 -16.10 -8.86 -9.54
N TYR A 80 -16.29 -10.01 -8.88
CA TYR A 80 -15.17 -10.79 -8.35
C TYR A 80 -14.16 -11.16 -9.44
N ALA A 81 -14.63 -11.74 -10.56
CA ALA A 81 -13.76 -12.12 -11.68
C ALA A 81 -13.00 -10.93 -12.27
N LEU A 82 -13.63 -9.75 -12.34
CA LEU A 82 -12.96 -8.52 -12.79
C LEU A 82 -11.79 -8.14 -11.88
N PHE A 83 -11.99 -8.15 -10.55
CA PHE A 83 -10.91 -7.84 -9.60
C PHE A 83 -9.76 -8.85 -9.68
N GLU A 84 -10.06 -10.14 -9.86
CA GLU A 84 -9.04 -11.17 -10.06
C GLU A 84 -8.25 -10.95 -11.36
N VAL A 85 -8.92 -10.55 -12.45
CA VAL A 85 -8.26 -10.22 -13.72
C VAL A 85 -7.39 -8.98 -13.58
N LEU A 86 -7.85 -7.95 -12.87
CA LEU A 86 -7.06 -6.74 -12.61
C LEU A 86 -5.79 -7.07 -11.82
N TYR A 87 -5.90 -7.91 -10.79
CA TYR A 87 -4.73 -8.41 -10.07
C TYR A 87 -3.82 -9.24 -10.98
N GLY A 88 -4.38 -10.13 -11.80
CA GLY A 88 -3.61 -10.95 -12.75
C GLY A 88 -2.81 -10.12 -13.76
N ILE A 89 -3.28 -8.93 -14.13
CA ILE A 89 -2.59 -8.01 -15.03
C ILE A 89 -1.56 -7.16 -14.27
N ALA A 90 -1.93 -6.61 -13.11
CA ALA A 90 -1.08 -5.69 -12.37
C ALA A 90 0.02 -6.39 -11.58
N ALA A 91 -0.20 -7.65 -11.17
CA ALA A 91 0.61 -8.43 -10.23
C ALA A 91 0.87 -7.70 -8.90
N ASP A 92 -0.02 -6.77 -8.53
CA ASP A 92 0.06 -5.92 -7.34
C ASP A 92 -1.37 -5.50 -6.95
N TYR A 93 -1.74 -5.76 -5.70
CA TYR A 93 -3.10 -5.50 -5.22
C TYR A 93 -3.42 -4.01 -5.14
N TYR A 94 -2.49 -3.16 -4.71
CA TYR A 94 -2.74 -1.73 -4.62
C TYR A 94 -2.87 -1.11 -6.02
N LEU A 95 -2.13 -1.60 -7.02
CA LEU A 95 -2.36 -1.19 -8.41
C LEU A 95 -3.70 -1.70 -8.95
N ALA A 96 -4.08 -2.94 -8.63
CA ALA A 96 -5.39 -3.46 -9.01
C ALA A 96 -6.53 -2.62 -8.41
N TRP A 97 -6.39 -2.19 -7.14
CA TRP A 97 -7.37 -1.34 -6.46
C TRP A 97 -7.34 0.11 -6.95
N TYR A 98 -6.19 0.65 -7.33
CA TYR A 98 -6.10 1.92 -8.05
C TYR A 98 -6.94 1.89 -9.34
N ILE A 99 -6.78 0.85 -10.17
CA ILE A 99 -7.56 0.69 -11.40
C ILE A 99 -9.05 0.49 -11.10
N ALA A 100 -9.36 -0.29 -10.05
CA ALA A 100 -10.73 -0.59 -9.64
C ALA A 100 -11.39 0.50 -8.79
N SER A 101 -10.71 1.61 -8.48
CA SER A 101 -11.19 2.63 -7.54
C SER A 101 -12.62 3.14 -7.83
N PRO A 102 -13.04 3.35 -9.10
CA PRO A 102 -14.43 3.72 -9.40
C PRO A 102 -15.49 2.68 -9.01
N LEU A 103 -15.08 1.47 -8.65
CA LEU A 103 -15.94 0.34 -8.25
C LEU A 103 -15.87 0.04 -6.75
N ILE A 104 -15.16 0.86 -5.96
CA ILE A 104 -14.94 0.71 -4.53
C ILE A 104 -15.45 1.97 -3.82
N ASP A 105 -16.41 1.82 -2.90
CA ASP A 105 -16.92 2.89 -2.03
C ASP A 105 -16.13 2.91 -0.71
N LEU A 106 -14.90 3.39 -0.79
CA LEU A 106 -13.99 3.46 0.34
C LEU A 106 -13.14 4.74 0.24
N ASP A 107 -13.09 5.50 1.33
CA ASP A 107 -12.24 6.69 1.43
C ASP A 107 -10.78 6.29 1.67
N ILE A 108 -10.10 5.87 0.60
CA ILE A 108 -8.65 5.65 0.56
C ILE A 108 -8.08 6.13 -0.78
N ASN A 109 -6.99 6.89 -0.73
CA ASN A 109 -6.39 7.49 -1.91
C ASN A 109 -5.28 6.62 -2.51
N PHE A 110 -5.65 5.71 -3.41
CA PHE A 110 -4.69 4.84 -4.11
C PHE A 110 -3.78 5.58 -5.11
N ASP A 111 -4.06 6.84 -5.48
CA ASP A 111 -3.16 7.63 -6.33
C ASP A 111 -1.79 7.82 -5.66
N LEU A 112 -1.76 7.86 -4.32
CA LEU A 112 -0.53 7.99 -3.54
C LEU A 112 0.36 6.75 -3.69
N TYR A 113 -0.22 5.56 -3.64
CA TYR A 113 0.50 4.33 -3.96
C TYR A 113 0.96 4.31 -5.42
N PHE A 114 0.08 4.65 -6.36
CA PHE A 114 0.43 4.68 -7.77
C PHE A 114 1.61 5.62 -8.06
N ASN A 115 1.65 6.80 -7.42
CA ASN A 115 2.76 7.74 -7.56
C ASN A 115 4.07 7.19 -7.00
N PHE A 116 4.03 6.50 -5.85
CA PHE A 116 5.19 5.82 -5.27
C PHE A 116 5.69 4.67 -6.17
N TRP A 117 4.78 3.84 -6.67
CA TRP A 117 5.10 2.75 -7.58
C TRP A 117 5.66 3.28 -8.92
N LYS A 118 5.07 4.35 -9.47
CA LYS A 118 5.46 4.94 -10.76
C LYS A 118 6.91 5.43 -10.76
N VAL A 119 7.41 5.89 -9.62
CA VAL A 119 8.82 6.28 -9.47
C VAL A 119 9.77 5.10 -9.21
N GLY A 120 9.24 3.86 -9.28
CA GLY A 120 10.00 2.62 -9.12
C GLY A 120 10.18 2.21 -7.67
N GLY A 121 9.30 2.64 -6.76
CA GLY A 121 9.45 2.40 -5.33
C GLY A 121 8.92 1.05 -4.86
N VAL A 122 9.65 0.44 -3.93
CA VAL A 122 9.18 -0.67 -3.08
C VAL A 122 9.49 -0.36 -1.62
N SER A 123 8.67 -0.87 -0.70
CA SER A 123 8.85 -0.58 0.72
C SER A 123 8.43 -1.72 1.64
N ALA A 124 8.99 -1.73 2.84
CA ALA A 124 8.57 -2.59 3.94
C ALA A 124 8.53 -1.80 5.25
N LEU A 125 7.35 -1.74 5.87
CA LEU A 125 7.15 -1.13 7.19
C LEU A 125 7.49 -2.14 8.28
N LEU A 126 8.45 -1.77 9.11
CA LEU A 126 8.82 -2.41 10.36
C LEU A 126 8.39 -1.51 11.52
N ASN A 127 8.42 -2.04 12.75
CA ASN A 127 8.20 -1.22 13.94
C ASN A 127 9.17 -0.03 13.97
N GLY A 128 8.63 1.19 13.80
CA GLY A 128 9.36 2.46 13.87
C GLY A 128 10.15 2.87 12.62
N LYS A 129 10.19 2.08 11.54
CA LYS A 129 10.86 2.47 10.28
C LYS A 129 10.19 1.92 9.03
N LEU A 130 10.14 2.75 7.98
CA LEU A 130 9.78 2.34 6.62
C LEU A 130 11.07 2.21 5.81
N LEU A 131 11.40 0.98 5.41
CA LEU A 131 12.48 0.74 4.46
C LEU A 131 11.96 1.01 3.05
N VAL A 132 12.71 1.75 2.24
CA VAL A 132 12.34 2.12 0.87
C VAL A 132 13.51 1.84 -0.06
N ALA A 133 13.24 1.26 -1.23
CA ALA A 133 14.24 1.04 -2.27
C ALA A 133 13.67 1.35 -3.65
N ALA A 134 14.56 1.65 -4.60
CA ALA A 134 14.23 1.68 -6.02
C ALA A 134 14.32 0.28 -6.63
N VAL A 135 13.46 -0.02 -7.60
CA VAL A 135 13.44 -1.29 -8.36
C VAL A 135 14.56 -1.35 -9.42
N TYR A 136 15.05 -0.18 -9.88
CA TYR A 136 16.00 -0.04 -10.98
C TYR A 136 17.23 0.78 -10.59
#